data_AF-A0A9J6ENN0-F1
#
_entry.id   AF-A0A9J6ENN0-F1
#
_cell.length_a   1.000
_cell.length_b   1.000
_cell.length_c   1.000
_cell.angle_alpha   90.00
_cell.angle_beta   90.00
_cell.angle_gamma   90.00
#
_symmetry.space_group_name_H-M   'P 1'
#
loop_
_entity.id
_entity.type
_entity.pdbx_description
1 polymer ?
#
loop_
_entity_poly.entity_id
_entity_poly.type
_entity_poly.pdbx_seq_one_letter_code
_entity_poly.pdbx_strand_id
1 'polypeptide(L)'
;MPTTTIMAEYRARIGCIAGFLTVSSFVGNLTMAWRVWIVGDSSGVAFLPMATTILCLHAWFHYGLAASNSDVIWASACGLILMAVNVIVHRTFSYDYGPGTILSATLVLMFLVSPMMPVTWLGRTALAWTLACNVAPVARILTYPLPEIGLWTVVICGLWALYGGLGRNVLLLVSNLVGVVVGSVEVALGSWMLPPNSFPRELF
;
A
#
# COMPACT_ATOMS: atom_id res chain seq x y z
N MET A 1 -23.88 20.83 -21.96
CA MET A 1 -23.25 20.31 -20.73
C MET A 1 -22.04 19.43 -21.07
N PRO A 2 -20.87 20.00 -21.38
CA PRO A 2 -19.63 19.26 -21.71
C PRO A 2 -18.69 19.00 -20.52
N THR A 3 -18.97 19.54 -19.34
CA THR A 3 -18.06 19.50 -18.17
C THR A 3 -18.00 18.14 -17.47
N THR A 4 -19.06 17.33 -17.57
CA THR A 4 -19.14 16.02 -16.88
C THR A 4 -18.30 14.94 -17.55
N THR A 5 -18.17 14.97 -18.87
CA THR A 5 -17.36 14.01 -19.64
C THR A 5 -15.86 14.26 -19.44
N ILE A 6 -15.43 15.53 -19.47
CA ILE A 6 -14.02 15.90 -19.24
C ILE A 6 -13.56 15.47 -17.84
N MET A 7 -14.39 15.68 -16.81
CA MET A 7 -14.04 15.27 -15.44
C MET A 7 -13.97 13.74 -15.28
N ALA A 8 -14.83 13.00 -15.96
CA ALA A 8 -14.80 11.54 -15.96
C ALA A 8 -13.54 10.99 -16.64
N GLU A 9 -13.17 11.52 -17.81
CA GLU A 9 -11.94 11.17 -18.52
C GLU A 9 -10.70 11.51 -17.69
N TYR A 10 -10.67 12.69 -17.09
CA TYR A 10 -9.55 13.13 -16.25
C TYR A 10 -9.38 12.22 -15.03
N ARG A 11 -10.48 11.86 -14.35
CA ARG A 11 -10.48 10.91 -13.25
C ARG A 11 -9.93 9.55 -13.68
N ALA A 12 -10.37 9.02 -14.83
CA ALA A 12 -9.90 7.74 -15.34
C ALA A 12 -8.38 7.74 -15.61
N ARG A 13 -7.84 8.83 -16.19
CA ARG A 13 -6.39 8.98 -16.41
C ARG A 13 -5.62 8.99 -15.09
N ILE A 14 -6.10 9.73 -14.09
CA ILE A 14 -5.47 9.75 -12.76
C ILE A 14 -5.50 8.36 -12.14
N GLY A 15 -6.63 7.66 -12.20
CA GLY A 15 -6.77 6.30 -11.67
C GLY A 15 -5.81 5.31 -12.31
N CYS A 16 -5.64 5.39 -13.63
CA CYS A 16 -4.69 4.56 -14.37
C CYS A 16 -3.24 4.82 -13.92
N ILE A 17 -2.82 6.10 -13.84
CA ILE A 17 -1.48 6.48 -13.40
C ILE A 17 -1.24 6.04 -11.95
N ALA A 18 -2.21 6.33 -11.05
CA ALA A 18 -2.13 5.92 -9.65
C ALA A 18 -1.98 4.41 -9.51
N GLY A 19 -2.80 3.64 -10.24
CA GLY A 19 -2.74 2.19 -10.27
C GLY A 19 -1.40 1.66 -10.76
N PHE A 20 -0.87 2.21 -11.86
CA PHE A 20 0.44 1.82 -12.39
C PHE A 20 1.56 2.05 -11.37
N LEU A 21 1.66 3.25 -10.79
CA LEU A 21 2.69 3.55 -9.79
C LEU A 21 2.55 2.70 -8.53
N THR A 22 1.31 2.41 -8.12
CA THR A 22 1.02 1.49 -7.02
C THR A 22 1.55 0.09 -7.31
N VAL A 23 1.29 -0.45 -8.50
CA VAL A 23 1.79 -1.77 -8.92
C VAL A 23 3.32 -1.79 -9.02
N SER A 24 3.94 -0.74 -9.57
CA SER A 24 5.41 -0.60 -9.62
C SER A 24 6.03 -0.66 -8.22
N SER A 25 5.36 -0.10 -7.21
CA SER A 25 5.81 -0.14 -5.81
C SER A 25 5.86 -1.58 -5.28
N PHE A 26 4.87 -2.41 -5.63
CA PHE A 26 4.86 -3.82 -5.24
C PHE A 26 5.90 -4.66 -5.98
N VAL A 27 6.21 -4.32 -7.24
CA VAL A 27 7.32 -4.96 -7.97
C VAL A 27 8.64 -4.70 -7.25
N GLY A 28 8.87 -3.48 -6.77
CA GLY A 28 10.05 -3.15 -5.95
C GLY A 28 10.19 -4.06 -4.72
N ASN A 29 9.08 -4.42 -4.08
CA ASN A 29 9.09 -5.33 -2.92
C ASN A 29 9.48 -6.77 -3.27
N LEU A 30 9.40 -7.22 -4.52
CA LEU A 30 9.84 -8.58 -4.90
C LEU A 30 11.34 -8.81 -4.65
N THR A 31 12.14 -7.74 -4.61
CA THR A 31 13.56 -7.83 -4.24
C THR A 31 13.77 -8.42 -2.85
N MET A 32 12.85 -8.17 -1.91
CA MET A 32 12.87 -8.74 -0.57
C MET A 32 12.56 -10.23 -0.59
N ALA A 33 11.52 -10.66 -1.33
CA ALA A 33 11.23 -12.08 -1.52
C ALA A 33 12.42 -12.83 -2.13
N TRP A 34 13.02 -12.24 -3.17
CA TRP A 34 14.23 -12.79 -3.80
C TRP A 34 15.38 -12.95 -2.81
N ARG A 35 15.64 -11.93 -1.96
CA ARG A 35 16.68 -12.00 -0.93
C ARG A 35 16.41 -13.14 0.06
N VAL A 36 15.18 -13.26 0.57
CA VAL A 36 14.80 -14.33 1.51
C VAL A 36 14.97 -15.70 0.85
N TRP A 37 14.58 -15.84 -0.42
CA TRP A 37 14.71 -17.08 -1.18
C TRP A 37 16.17 -17.54 -1.31
N ILE A 38 17.08 -16.61 -1.66
CA ILE A 38 18.52 -16.93 -1.79
C ILE A 38 19.13 -17.31 -0.45
N VAL A 39 18.82 -16.55 0.61
CA VAL A 39 19.38 -16.78 1.94
C VAL A 39 18.81 -18.03 2.59
N GLY A 40 17.57 -18.41 2.24
CA GLY A 40 16.86 -19.54 2.85
C GLY A 40 16.41 -19.25 4.28
N ASP A 41 16.34 -17.98 4.68
CA ASP A 41 15.93 -17.55 6.00
C ASP A 41 15.20 -16.20 5.91
N SER A 42 14.11 -16.09 6.65
CA SER A 42 13.31 -14.87 6.76
C SER A 42 13.58 -14.10 8.07
N SER A 43 14.51 -14.57 8.91
CA SER A 43 14.91 -13.86 10.12
C SER A 43 15.39 -12.43 9.81
N GLY A 44 14.92 -11.46 10.59
CA GLY A 44 15.18 -10.03 10.35
C GLY A 44 14.24 -9.35 9.35
N VAL A 45 13.35 -10.08 8.67
CA VAL A 45 12.31 -9.50 7.81
C VAL A 45 10.96 -9.48 8.54
N ALA A 46 10.44 -8.30 8.83
CA ALA A 46 9.17 -8.14 9.53
C ALA A 46 7.98 -8.61 8.67
N PHE A 47 7.17 -9.52 9.19
CA PHE A 47 5.98 -10.03 8.49
C PHE A 47 4.79 -9.06 8.52
N LEU A 48 4.65 -8.30 9.61
CA LEU A 48 3.49 -7.43 9.85
C LEU A 48 3.22 -6.44 8.69
N PRO A 49 4.21 -5.73 8.12
CA PRO A 49 3.99 -4.86 6.96
C PRO A 49 3.44 -5.61 5.74
N MET A 50 3.93 -6.83 5.48
CA MET A 50 3.44 -7.65 4.36
C MET A 50 1.99 -8.07 4.57
N ALA A 51 1.66 -8.58 5.76
CA ALA A 51 0.31 -9.00 6.13
C ALA A 51 -0.68 -7.83 6.10
N THR A 52 -0.28 -6.67 6.61
CA THR A 52 -1.12 -5.46 6.61
C THR A 52 -1.37 -4.97 5.17
N THR A 53 -0.35 -5.03 4.32
CA THR A 53 -0.47 -4.62 2.91
C THR A 53 -1.42 -5.51 2.14
N ILE A 54 -1.31 -6.84 2.27
CA ILE A 54 -2.21 -7.76 1.56
C ILE A 54 -3.66 -7.66 2.11
N LEU A 55 -3.86 -7.41 3.41
CA LEU A 55 -5.20 -7.13 3.99
C LEU A 55 -5.80 -5.84 3.43
N CYS A 56 -4.98 -4.80 3.31
CA CYS A 56 -5.37 -3.53 2.71
C CYS A 56 -5.80 -3.73 1.25
N LEU A 57 -4.99 -4.41 0.45
CA LEU A 57 -5.28 -4.69 -0.95
C LEU A 57 -6.54 -5.56 -1.11
N HIS A 58 -6.71 -6.55 -0.25
CA HIS A 58 -7.89 -7.41 -0.26
C HIS A 58 -9.18 -6.63 0.01
N ALA A 59 -9.15 -5.78 1.04
CA ALA A 59 -10.28 -4.93 1.39
C ALA A 59 -10.61 -3.93 0.28
N TRP A 60 -9.61 -3.29 -0.34
CA TRP A 60 -9.80 -2.39 -1.48
C TRP A 60 -10.29 -3.11 -2.73
N PHE A 61 -9.85 -4.35 -2.99
CA PHE A 61 -10.34 -5.16 -4.10
C PHE A 61 -11.84 -5.43 -3.97
N HIS A 62 -12.29 -5.95 -2.81
CA HIS A 62 -13.71 -6.21 -2.58
C HIS A 62 -14.54 -4.93 -2.53
N TYR A 63 -14.02 -3.87 -1.92
CA TYR A 63 -14.66 -2.56 -1.98
C TYR A 63 -14.81 -2.08 -3.43
N GLY A 64 -13.77 -2.22 -4.24
CA GLY A 64 -13.77 -1.86 -5.66
C GLY A 64 -14.82 -2.64 -6.44
N LEU A 65 -14.94 -3.95 -6.22
CA LEU A 65 -15.99 -4.79 -6.81
C LEU A 65 -17.38 -4.28 -6.42
N ALA A 66 -17.62 -4.08 -5.12
CA ALA A 66 -18.91 -3.63 -4.60
C ALA A 66 -19.29 -2.21 -5.03
N ALA A 67 -18.30 -1.33 -5.22
CA ALA A 67 -18.47 0.05 -5.67
C ALA A 67 -18.35 0.20 -7.21
N SER A 68 -18.19 -0.89 -7.96
CA SER A 68 -17.96 -0.90 -9.41
C SER A 68 -16.85 0.04 -9.88
N ASN A 69 -15.72 0.03 -9.17
CA ASN A 69 -14.58 0.90 -9.42
C ASN A 69 -13.41 0.11 -10.04
N SER A 70 -13.35 0.11 -11.38
CA SER A 70 -12.38 -0.67 -12.16
C SER A 70 -10.92 -0.34 -11.83
N ASP A 71 -10.59 0.94 -11.61
CA ASP A 71 -9.21 1.37 -11.36
C ASP A 71 -8.68 0.79 -10.04
N VAL A 72 -9.52 0.82 -9.00
CA VAL A 72 -9.20 0.25 -7.69
C VAL A 72 -9.13 -1.27 -7.76
N ILE A 73 -10.06 -1.91 -8.49
CA ILE A 73 -10.07 -3.37 -8.67
C ILE A 73 -8.75 -3.83 -9.30
N TRP A 74 -8.35 -3.25 -10.42
CA TRP A 74 -7.17 -3.72 -11.16
C TRP A 74 -5.89 -3.54 -10.33
N ALA A 75 -5.68 -2.34 -9.76
CA ALA A 75 -4.48 -2.03 -8.99
C ALA A 75 -4.37 -2.94 -7.75
N SER A 76 -5.51 -3.18 -7.07
CA SER A 76 -5.57 -4.06 -5.91
C SER A 76 -5.34 -5.52 -6.29
N ALA A 77 -5.92 -6.01 -7.39
CA ALA A 77 -5.74 -7.38 -7.87
C ALA A 77 -4.27 -7.69 -8.21
N CYS A 78 -3.61 -6.79 -8.94
CA CYS A 78 -2.19 -6.96 -9.25
C CYS A 78 -1.32 -6.87 -8.00
N GLY A 79 -1.60 -5.92 -7.11
CA GLY A 79 -0.92 -5.84 -5.82
C GLY A 79 -1.08 -7.11 -4.97
N LEU A 80 -2.28 -7.69 -4.94
CA LEU A 80 -2.57 -8.93 -4.20
C LEU A 80 -1.68 -10.07 -4.68
N ILE A 81 -1.56 -10.26 -5.99
CA ILE A 81 -0.72 -11.31 -6.58
C ILE A 81 0.75 -11.10 -6.19
N LEU A 82 1.27 -9.88 -6.36
CA LEU A 82 2.67 -9.56 -6.05
C LEU A 82 2.98 -9.68 -4.56
N MET A 83 2.06 -9.27 -3.68
CA MET A 83 2.23 -9.38 -2.24
C MET A 83 2.04 -10.81 -1.74
N ALA A 84 1.20 -11.62 -2.39
CA ALA A 84 1.08 -13.03 -2.08
C ALA A 84 2.42 -13.77 -2.29
N VAL A 85 3.18 -13.45 -3.34
CA VAL A 85 4.53 -13.99 -3.54
C VAL A 85 5.43 -13.68 -2.34
N ASN A 86 5.45 -12.42 -1.89
CA ASN A 86 6.25 -12.01 -0.72
C ASN A 86 5.84 -12.77 0.55
N VAL A 87 4.54 -12.88 0.80
CA VAL A 87 4.00 -13.60 1.97
C VAL A 87 4.36 -15.09 1.91
N ILE A 88 4.17 -15.74 0.76
CA ILE A 88 4.45 -17.18 0.57
C ILE A 88 5.94 -17.45 0.80
N VAL A 89 6.82 -16.68 0.15
CA VAL A 89 8.27 -16.85 0.33
C VAL A 89 8.68 -16.61 1.77
N HIS A 90 8.20 -15.52 2.41
CA HIS A 90 8.49 -15.25 3.82
C HIS A 90 8.06 -16.42 4.72
N ARG A 91 6.82 -16.91 4.58
CA ARG A 91 6.29 -17.98 5.42
C ARG A 91 6.98 -19.33 5.20
N THR A 92 7.45 -19.60 3.98
CA THR A 92 8.19 -20.84 3.66
C THR A 92 9.49 -20.95 4.45
N PHE A 93 10.18 -19.82 4.67
CA PHE A 93 11.46 -19.74 5.39
C PHE A 93 11.30 -19.14 6.80
N SER A 94 10.10 -19.18 7.37
CA SER A 94 9.82 -18.65 8.71
C SER A 94 9.83 -19.76 9.76
N TYR A 95 10.55 -19.52 10.86
CA TYR A 95 10.58 -20.40 12.02
C TYR A 95 9.64 -19.93 13.15
N ASP A 96 8.90 -18.84 12.94
CA ASP A 96 7.96 -18.27 13.91
C ASP A 96 6.56 -18.92 13.80
N TYR A 97 6.09 -19.49 14.92
CA TYR A 97 4.75 -20.04 15.10
C TYR A 97 3.77 -19.09 15.79
N GLY A 98 4.23 -17.92 16.28
CA GLY A 98 3.45 -16.96 17.04
C GLY A 98 2.74 -15.89 16.18
N PRO A 99 3.11 -14.58 16.29
CA PRO A 99 2.38 -13.48 15.63
C PRO A 99 2.18 -13.65 14.12
N GLY A 100 3.15 -14.26 13.41
CA GLY A 100 3.02 -14.50 11.97
C GLY A 100 1.89 -15.48 11.60
N THR A 101 1.64 -16.48 12.45
CA THR A 101 0.53 -17.44 12.26
C THR A 101 -0.81 -16.77 12.50
N ILE A 102 -0.93 -15.93 13.53
CA ILE A 102 -2.17 -15.18 13.84
C ILE A 102 -2.52 -14.24 12.69
N LEU A 103 -1.53 -13.53 12.15
CA LEU A 103 -1.71 -12.67 10.98
C LEU A 103 -2.13 -13.48 9.75
N SER A 104 -1.55 -14.67 9.55
CA SER A 104 -1.95 -15.58 8.47
C SER A 104 -3.39 -16.09 8.63
N ALA A 105 -3.81 -16.41 9.85
CA ALA A 105 -5.20 -16.78 10.14
C ALA A 105 -6.15 -15.60 9.92
N THR A 106 -5.74 -14.38 10.30
CA THR A 106 -6.50 -13.14 10.05
C THR A 106 -6.67 -12.89 8.56
N LEU A 107 -5.64 -13.15 7.76
CA LEU A 107 -5.71 -13.12 6.30
C LEU A 107 -6.81 -14.06 5.80
N VAL A 108 -6.71 -15.34 6.12
CA VAL A 108 -7.67 -16.35 5.68
C VAL A 108 -9.09 -15.96 6.10
N LEU A 109 -9.29 -15.53 7.34
CA LEU A 109 -10.59 -15.08 7.83
C LEU A 109 -11.13 -13.89 7.02
N MET A 110 -10.30 -12.90 6.73
CA MET A 110 -10.72 -11.75 5.92
C MET A 110 -11.07 -12.16 4.48
N PHE A 111 -10.34 -13.10 3.87
CA PHE A 111 -10.68 -13.68 2.56
C PHE A 111 -12.07 -14.34 2.56
N LEU A 112 -12.47 -14.96 3.66
CA LEU A 112 -13.78 -15.61 3.78
C LEU A 112 -14.91 -14.62 4.07
N VAL A 113 -14.68 -13.62 4.92
CA VAL A 113 -15.76 -12.73 5.41
C VAL A 113 -16.00 -11.53 4.50
N SER A 114 -14.96 -10.98 3.84
CA SER A 114 -15.09 -9.75 3.03
C SER A 114 -16.15 -9.85 1.91
N PRO A 115 -16.30 -10.97 1.17
CA PRO A 115 -17.33 -11.09 0.15
C PRO A 115 -18.77 -10.95 0.69
N MET A 116 -18.97 -11.17 1.99
CA MET A 116 -20.28 -11.10 2.66
C MET A 116 -20.55 -9.72 3.26
N MET A 117 -19.56 -8.83 3.30
CA MET A 117 -19.70 -7.51 3.89
C MET A 117 -20.38 -6.54 2.91
N PRO A 118 -21.27 -5.64 3.39
CA PRO A 118 -21.80 -4.58 2.54
C PRO A 118 -20.71 -3.55 2.21
N VAL A 119 -20.91 -2.80 1.12
CA VAL A 119 -19.95 -1.81 0.59
C VAL A 119 -19.44 -0.80 1.64
N THR A 120 -20.30 -0.41 2.58
CA THR A 120 -19.96 0.53 3.66
C THR A 120 -18.94 -0.05 4.65
N TRP A 121 -19.10 -1.32 5.01
CA TRP A 121 -18.15 -2.02 5.88
C TRP A 121 -16.85 -2.34 5.14
N LEU A 122 -16.92 -2.76 3.87
CA LEU A 122 -15.74 -2.97 3.03
C LEU A 122 -14.87 -1.72 2.95
N GLY A 123 -15.48 -0.55 2.69
CA GLY A 123 -14.74 0.70 2.59
C GLY A 123 -14.14 1.15 3.93
N ARG A 124 -14.82 0.90 5.06
CA ARG A 124 -14.27 1.19 6.41
C ARG A 124 -13.11 0.28 6.76
N THR A 125 -13.21 -1.01 6.43
CA THR A 125 -12.14 -1.99 6.62
C THR A 125 -10.93 -1.65 5.75
N ALA A 126 -11.16 -1.26 4.48
CA ALA A 126 -10.09 -0.82 3.58
C ALA A 126 -9.39 0.45 4.09
N LEU A 127 -10.16 1.44 4.57
CA LEU A 127 -9.64 2.62 5.24
C LEU A 127 -8.78 2.23 6.45
N ALA A 128 -9.31 1.40 7.35
CA ALA A 128 -8.61 0.98 8.57
C ALA A 128 -7.27 0.30 8.25
N TRP A 129 -7.24 -0.61 7.28
CA TRP A 129 -5.99 -1.25 6.85
C TRP A 129 -5.03 -0.27 6.15
N THR A 130 -5.55 0.71 5.41
CA THR A 130 -4.72 1.78 4.84
C THR A 130 -4.05 2.60 5.94
N LEU A 131 -4.78 2.93 7.01
CA LEU A 131 -4.22 3.61 8.17
C LEU A 131 -3.18 2.73 8.87
N ALA A 132 -3.43 1.44 9.02
CA ALA A 132 -2.46 0.50 9.59
C ALA A 132 -1.17 0.41 8.75
N CYS A 133 -1.26 0.50 7.41
CA CYS A 133 -0.08 0.56 6.55
C CYS A 133 0.81 1.79 6.82
N ASN A 134 0.29 2.84 7.46
CA ASN A 134 1.07 4.02 7.82
C ASN A 134 1.90 3.83 9.11
N VAL A 135 1.73 2.74 9.87
CA VAL A 135 2.53 2.48 11.07
C VAL A 135 4.02 2.32 10.73
N ALA A 136 4.32 1.59 9.65
CA ALA A 136 5.71 1.38 9.21
C ALA A 136 6.42 2.69 8.80
N PRO A 137 5.86 3.55 7.91
CA PRO A 137 6.49 4.82 7.60
C PRO A 137 6.56 5.77 8.81
N VAL A 138 5.57 5.79 9.70
CA VAL A 138 5.65 6.59 10.94
C VAL A 138 6.83 6.14 11.82
N ALA A 139 7.02 4.84 12.02
CA ALA A 139 8.17 4.32 12.75
C ALA A 139 9.51 4.66 12.07
N ARG A 140 9.53 4.65 10.74
CA ARG A 140 10.70 5.03 9.94
C ARG A 140 11.05 6.51 10.08
N ILE A 141 10.05 7.39 10.04
CA ILE A 141 10.24 8.85 10.25
C ILE A 141 10.95 9.14 11.57
N LEU A 142 10.60 8.39 12.63
CA LEU A 142 11.17 8.57 13.97
C LEU A 142 12.60 8.02 14.12
N THR A 143 13.06 7.20 13.18
CA THR A 143 14.34 6.49 13.28
C THR A 143 15.31 6.90 12.18
N TYR A 144 14.95 6.68 10.92
CA TYR A 144 15.76 7.01 9.75
C TYR A 144 14.83 7.35 8.57
N PRO A 145 14.38 8.62 8.44
CA PRO A 145 13.48 9.03 7.37
C PRO A 145 14.13 8.84 6.00
N LEU A 146 13.37 8.28 5.05
CA LEU A 146 13.83 8.05 3.67
C LEU A 146 13.06 8.99 2.74
N PRO A 147 13.60 10.18 2.42
CA PRO A 147 12.85 11.22 1.70
C PRO A 147 12.42 10.78 0.30
N GLU A 148 13.16 9.90 -0.38
CA GLU A 148 12.80 9.37 -1.69
C GLU A 148 11.54 8.49 -1.62
N ILE A 149 11.44 7.66 -0.57
CA ILE A 149 10.25 6.82 -0.32
C ILE A 149 9.08 7.71 0.14
N GLY A 150 9.35 8.73 0.95
CA GLY A 150 8.37 9.73 1.35
C GLY A 150 7.76 10.46 0.14
N LEU A 151 8.60 10.92 -0.79
CA LEU A 151 8.17 11.59 -2.01
C LEU A 151 7.33 10.66 -2.90
N TRP A 152 7.78 9.43 -3.08
CA TRP A 152 7.03 8.41 -3.81
C TRP A 152 5.65 8.15 -3.21
N THR A 153 5.57 8.11 -1.87
CA THR A 153 4.31 7.97 -1.12
C THR A 153 3.39 9.17 -1.34
N VAL A 154 3.93 10.41 -1.28
CA VAL A 154 3.16 11.64 -1.54
C VAL A 154 2.54 11.61 -2.94
N VAL A 155 3.30 11.19 -3.95
CA VAL A 155 2.81 11.12 -5.33
C VAL A 155 1.68 10.10 -5.45
N ILE A 156 1.88 8.86 -4.99
CA ILE A 156 0.87 7.79 -5.13
C ILE A 156 -0.40 8.13 -4.33
N CYS A 157 -0.23 8.48 -3.05
CA CYS A 157 -1.35 8.82 -2.20
C CYS A 157 -2.04 10.11 -2.68
N GLY A 158 -1.30 11.09 -3.18
CA GLY A 158 -1.87 12.32 -3.76
C GLY A 158 -2.76 12.02 -4.96
N LEU A 159 -2.32 11.13 -5.85
CA LEU A 159 -3.11 10.71 -7.02
C LEU A 159 -4.37 9.94 -6.61
N TRP A 160 -4.29 9.00 -5.66
CA TRP A 160 -5.47 8.29 -5.17
C TRP A 160 -6.43 9.19 -4.38
N ALA A 161 -5.91 10.16 -3.63
CA ALA A 161 -6.72 11.17 -2.94
C ALA A 161 -7.47 12.04 -3.95
N LEU A 162 -6.79 12.55 -4.98
CA LEU A 162 -7.40 13.32 -6.05
C LEU A 162 -8.45 12.51 -6.81
N TYR A 163 -8.13 11.25 -7.15
CA TYR A 163 -9.06 10.31 -7.76
C TYR A 163 -10.33 10.10 -6.91
N GLY A 164 -10.15 9.90 -5.60
CA GLY A 164 -11.25 9.78 -4.64
C GLY A 164 -12.10 11.05 -4.58
N GLY A 165 -11.47 12.23 -4.52
CA GLY A 165 -12.16 13.52 -4.52
C GLY A 165 -13.00 13.76 -5.78
N LEU A 166 -12.44 13.51 -6.96
CA LEU A 166 -13.15 13.62 -8.25
C LEU A 166 -14.34 12.65 -8.35
N GLY A 167 -14.20 11.45 -7.76
CA GLY A 167 -15.25 10.44 -7.70
C GLY A 167 -16.24 10.60 -6.55
N ARG A 168 -16.11 11.63 -5.70
CA ARG A 168 -16.85 11.79 -4.44
C ARG A 168 -16.76 10.57 -3.50
N ASN A 169 -15.66 9.84 -3.59
CA ASN A 169 -15.36 8.69 -2.74
C ASN A 169 -14.55 9.16 -1.52
N VAL A 170 -15.27 9.51 -0.45
CA VAL A 170 -14.69 10.05 0.78
C VAL A 170 -13.73 9.08 1.46
N LEU A 171 -14.02 7.77 1.42
CA LEU A 171 -13.18 6.77 2.08
C LEU A 171 -11.81 6.67 1.41
N LEU A 172 -11.79 6.65 0.08
CA LEU A 172 -10.55 6.61 -0.71
C LEU A 172 -9.77 7.93 -0.63
N LEU A 173 -10.48 9.06 -0.56
CA LEU A 173 -9.87 10.38 -0.33
C LEU A 173 -9.16 10.42 1.02
N VAL A 174 -9.88 10.13 2.10
CA VAL A 174 -9.37 10.24 3.48
C VAL A 174 -8.24 9.25 3.74
N SER A 175 -8.36 8.00 3.26
CA SER A 175 -7.32 6.99 3.46
C SER A 175 -5.98 7.42 2.87
N ASN A 176 -6.01 8.11 1.74
CA ASN A 176 -4.81 8.53 1.03
C ASN A 176 -4.29 9.90 1.49
N LEU A 177 -5.15 10.82 1.96
CA LEU A 177 -4.68 12.07 2.57
C LEU A 177 -3.75 11.83 3.77
N VAL A 178 -4.01 10.78 4.56
CA VAL A 178 -3.10 10.39 5.65
C VAL A 178 -1.73 10.00 5.11
N GLY A 179 -1.66 9.21 4.03
CA GLY A 179 -0.41 8.86 3.38
C GLY A 179 0.33 10.07 2.81
N VAL A 180 -0.39 11.05 2.25
CA VAL A 180 0.20 12.33 1.80
C VAL A 180 0.84 13.08 2.96
N VAL A 181 0.16 13.18 4.10
CA VAL A 181 0.68 13.85 5.29
C VAL A 181 1.93 13.14 5.82
N VAL A 182 1.85 11.82 6.02
CA VAL A 182 2.97 11.01 6.52
C VAL A 182 4.17 11.10 5.58
N GLY A 183 3.97 10.93 4.26
CA GLY A 183 5.03 11.04 3.28
C GLY A 183 5.65 12.45 3.22
N SER A 184 4.83 13.50 3.38
CA SER A 184 5.32 14.89 3.38
C SER A 184 6.17 15.20 4.61
N VAL A 185 5.77 14.69 5.78
CA VAL A 185 6.59 14.77 7.01
C VAL A 185 7.91 14.01 6.83
N GLU A 186 7.88 12.84 6.20
CA GLU A 186 9.09 12.07 5.91
C GLU A 186 10.05 12.81 4.98
N VAL A 187 9.55 13.42 3.90
CA VAL A 187 10.34 14.26 2.99
C VAL A 187 10.96 15.42 3.76
N ALA A 188 10.14 16.16 4.52
CA ALA A 188 10.61 17.33 5.25
C ALA A 188 11.73 16.97 6.24
N LEU A 189 11.54 15.92 7.05
CA LEU A 189 12.55 15.51 8.03
C LEU A 189 13.77 14.87 7.38
N GLY A 190 13.59 14.05 6.35
CA GLY A 190 14.70 13.45 5.59
C GLY A 190 15.61 14.49 4.94
N SER A 191 15.03 15.54 4.34
CA SER A 191 15.80 16.64 3.75
C SER A 191 16.50 17.53 4.79
N TRP A 192 16.04 17.54 6.04
CA TRP A 192 16.67 18.31 7.12
C TRP A 192 17.76 17.51 7.84
N MET A 193 17.61 16.19 7.94
CA MET A 193 18.53 15.30 8.68
C MET A 193 19.71 14.81 7.83
N LEU A 194 19.59 14.78 6.49
CA LEU A 194 20.69 14.39 5.60
C LEU A 194 21.52 15.62 5.22
N PRO A 195 22.81 15.74 5.66
CA PRO A 195 23.69 16.77 5.12
C PRO A 195 23.87 16.57 3.60
N PRO A 196 24.12 17.63 2.82
CA PRO A 196 24.13 17.60 1.35
C PRO A 196 25.12 16.61 0.69
N ASN A 197 25.95 15.90 1.47
CA ASN A 197 26.96 14.94 1.00
C ASN A 197 26.77 13.50 1.52
N SER A 198 25.67 13.15 2.19
CA SER A 198 25.49 11.81 2.80
C SER A 198 24.77 10.78 1.94
N PHE A 199 24.52 11.05 0.65
CA PHE A 199 24.11 9.98 -0.26
C PHE A 199 25.21 8.91 -0.32
N PRO A 200 24.95 7.66 0.10
CA PRO A 200 25.93 6.60 -0.06
C PRO A 200 26.14 6.42 -1.57
N ARG A 201 27.35 6.73 -2.05
CA ARG A 201 27.74 6.50 -3.45
C ARG A 201 27.83 5.00 -3.82
N GLU A 202 27.45 4.10 -2.91
CA GLU A 202 27.64 2.65 -3.03
C GLU A 202 26.34 1.84 -3.15
N LEU A 203 25.21 2.46 -3.48
CA LEU A 203 23.94 1.74 -3.72
C LEU A 203 23.29 2.06 -5.07
N PHE A 204 24.11 2.09 -6.13
CA PHE A 204 23.69 1.87 -7.51
C PHE A 204 24.63 0.86 -8.19
#